data_AF-A0A9P3HB52-F1
#
_entry.id   AF-A0A9P3HB52-F1
#
_cell.length_a   1.000
_cell.length_b   1.000
_cell.length_c   1.000
_cell.angle_alpha   90.00
_cell.angle_beta   90.00
_cell.angle_gamma   90.00
#
_symmetry.space_group_name_H-M   'P 1'
#
loop_
_entity.id
_entity.type
_entity.pdbx_description
1 polymer ?
#
loop_
_entity_poly.entity_id
_entity_poly.type
_entity_poly.pdbx_seq_one_letter_code
_entity_poly.pdbx_strand_id
1 'polypeptide(L)'
;MNESRAELVAWVNDLLGLSYTKVEQLGQGAAYVQIMDSIYGDLPMSRVKWTAKGEHEFLVNYKILQRCFTDRRIDKGIPIEKLMKCKMQDNLEFLQWIKAYWNQNFPGEVYDPVIRRAGAPVETPGGSRSTNNSTPVRRAPVSGGANRSVSGRGSSLGVGNISSTYRSSPDPSVVLTLQKELQEERNTIAALEKERDFYFGKLRDIEVLIQDALTATPEMPEAPFMKQVQGVLYNTEEGFEVPVEGTEDEAALAENEYPDETF
;
A
#
# COMPACT_ATOMS: atom_id res chain seq x y z
N MET A 1 -14.39 4.33 12.66
CA MET A 1 -13.38 4.99 11.81
C MET A 1 -12.80 3.90 10.93
N ASN A 2 -12.90 4.03 9.62
CA ASN A 2 -12.22 3.11 8.71
C ASN A 2 -10.74 3.50 8.70
N GLU A 3 -9.86 2.56 9.08
CA GLU A 3 -8.41 2.77 9.01
C GLU A 3 -8.01 2.99 7.55
N SER A 4 -7.13 3.95 7.33
CA SER A 4 -6.63 4.28 6.00
C SER A 4 -5.75 3.15 5.45
N ARG A 5 -5.58 3.11 4.12
CA ARG A 5 -4.69 2.14 3.44
C ARG A 5 -3.28 2.13 4.06
N ALA A 6 -2.72 3.30 4.34
CA ALA A 6 -1.38 3.43 4.88
C ALA A 6 -1.27 2.88 6.30
N GLU A 7 -2.27 3.15 7.15
CA GLU A 7 -2.33 2.64 8.52
C GLU A 7 -2.46 1.11 8.56
N LEU A 8 -3.26 0.52 7.67
CA LEU A 8 -3.40 -0.92 7.58
C LEU A 8 -2.08 -1.60 7.18
N VAL A 9 -1.37 -1.05 6.20
CA VAL A 9 -0.07 -1.59 5.78
C VAL A 9 0.97 -1.41 6.89
N ALA A 10 1.00 -0.26 7.56
CA ALA A 10 1.87 -0.02 8.71
C ALA A 10 1.59 -1.03 9.84
N TRP A 11 0.31 -1.27 10.18
CA TRP A 11 -0.08 -2.28 11.16
C TRP A 11 0.43 -3.68 10.81
N VAL A 12 0.29 -4.10 9.55
CA VAL A 12 0.79 -5.42 9.11
C VAL A 12 2.31 -5.49 9.25
N ASN A 13 3.03 -4.43 8.88
CA ASN A 13 4.48 -4.36 9.00
C ASN A 13 4.94 -4.42 10.45
N ASP A 14 4.27 -3.69 11.34
CA ASP A 14 4.59 -3.65 12.78
C ASP A 14 4.29 -5.00 13.44
N LEU A 15 3.12 -5.59 13.15
CA LEU A 15 2.71 -6.87 13.72
C LEU A 15 3.61 -8.02 13.27
N LEU A 16 4.04 -8.02 12.00
CA LEU A 16 4.73 -9.15 11.39
C LEU A 16 6.23 -8.92 11.17
N GLY A 17 6.77 -7.73 11.46
CA GLY A 17 8.14 -7.38 11.11
C GLY A 17 8.39 -7.53 9.60
N LEU A 18 7.47 -7.01 8.79
CA LEU A 18 7.54 -7.00 7.32
C LEU A 18 7.84 -5.57 6.81
N SER A 19 8.04 -5.42 5.51
CA SER A 19 8.24 -4.12 4.88
C SER A 19 7.46 -4.03 3.57
N TYR A 20 6.16 -4.21 3.68
CA TYR A 20 5.23 -3.96 2.57
C TYR A 20 5.04 -2.46 2.38
N THR A 21 5.00 -2.07 1.12
CA THR A 21 4.70 -0.70 0.66
C THR A 21 3.33 -0.62 0.00
N LYS A 22 2.77 -1.77 -0.40
CA LYS A 22 1.54 -1.88 -1.16
C LYS A 22 0.64 -2.97 -0.62
N VAL A 23 -0.67 -2.77 -0.68
CA VAL A 23 -1.68 -3.74 -0.20
C VAL A 23 -1.70 -4.99 -1.08
N GLU A 24 -1.38 -4.84 -2.35
CA GLU A 24 -1.28 -5.89 -3.36
C GLU A 24 -0.27 -6.98 -2.98
N GLN A 25 0.74 -6.65 -2.18
CA GLN A 25 1.72 -7.62 -1.66
C GLN A 25 1.08 -8.65 -0.72
N LEU A 26 -0.03 -8.30 -0.06
CA LEU A 26 -0.78 -9.26 0.75
C LEU A 26 -1.51 -10.32 -0.09
N GLY A 27 -1.71 -10.06 -1.39
CA GLY A 27 -2.32 -11.00 -2.34
C GLY A 27 -1.60 -12.34 -2.45
N GLN A 28 -0.33 -12.40 -2.04
CA GLN A 28 0.45 -13.65 -1.95
C GLN A 28 -0.06 -14.62 -0.85
N GLY A 29 -0.86 -14.13 0.11
CA GLY A 29 -1.50 -14.91 1.16
C GLY A 29 -0.63 -15.24 2.38
N ALA A 30 0.70 -15.10 2.29
CA ALA A 30 1.61 -15.45 3.40
C ALA A 30 1.37 -14.60 4.66
N ALA A 31 1.20 -13.29 4.49
CA ALA A 31 0.92 -12.37 5.59
C ALA A 31 -0.43 -12.69 6.26
N TYR A 32 -1.47 -13.02 5.50
CA TYR A 32 -2.77 -13.41 6.08
C TYR A 32 -2.67 -14.68 6.92
N VAL A 33 -1.88 -15.66 6.48
CA VAL A 33 -1.61 -16.85 7.30
C VAL A 33 -0.93 -16.46 8.61
N GLN A 34 0.06 -15.56 8.56
CA GLN A 34 0.77 -15.14 9.77
C GLN A 34 -0.07 -14.28 10.71
N ILE A 35 -0.99 -13.44 10.18
CA ILE A 35 -1.96 -12.70 11.00
C ILE A 35 -2.82 -13.69 11.79
N MET A 36 -3.33 -14.74 11.14
CA MET A 36 -4.11 -15.77 11.83
C MET A 36 -3.26 -16.58 12.83
N ASP A 37 -1.98 -16.81 12.52
CA ASP A 37 -1.02 -17.41 13.44
C ASP A 37 -0.78 -16.56 14.68
N SER A 38 -0.85 -15.23 14.58
CA SER A 38 -0.74 -14.34 15.76
C SER A 38 -1.92 -14.47 16.72
N ILE A 39 -3.07 -14.94 16.25
CA ILE A 39 -4.26 -15.16 17.07
C ILE A 39 -4.21 -16.56 17.70
N TYR A 40 -3.92 -17.59 16.91
CA TYR A 40 -4.07 -18.99 17.33
C TYR A 40 -2.77 -19.73 17.66
N GLY A 41 -1.65 -19.32 17.07
CA GLY A 41 -0.33 -19.90 17.32
C GLY A 41 -0.10 -21.32 16.82
N ASP A 42 -1.07 -21.96 16.15
CA ASP A 42 -1.00 -23.36 15.73
C ASP A 42 -1.02 -23.56 14.20
N LEU A 43 -0.86 -22.50 13.42
CA LEU A 43 -0.83 -22.61 11.97
C LEU A 43 0.52 -23.21 11.52
N PRO A 44 0.53 -24.02 10.44
CA PRO A 44 1.73 -24.70 9.96
C PRO A 44 2.66 -23.73 9.19
N MET A 45 3.35 -22.84 9.91
CA MET A 45 4.21 -21.79 9.36
C MET A 45 5.35 -22.33 8.47
N SER A 46 5.81 -23.56 8.70
CA SER A 46 6.82 -24.24 7.87
C SER A 46 6.36 -24.55 6.45
N ARG A 47 5.04 -24.57 6.20
CA ARG A 47 4.45 -24.84 4.88
C ARG A 47 4.18 -23.55 4.09
N VAL A 48 4.28 -22.40 4.73
CA VAL A 48 4.01 -21.09 4.13
C VAL A 48 5.09 -20.76 3.11
N LYS A 49 4.67 -20.29 1.94
CA LYS A 49 5.54 -19.84 0.85
C LYS A 49 5.76 -18.32 0.97
N TRP A 50 6.89 -17.95 1.57
CA TRP A 50 7.26 -16.54 1.84
C TRP A 50 7.79 -15.78 0.63
N THR A 51 8.44 -16.48 -0.30
CA THR A 51 9.00 -15.91 -1.54
C THR A 51 8.21 -16.39 -2.76
N ALA A 52 6.89 -16.49 -2.63
CA ALA A 52 6.02 -16.96 -3.70
C ALA A 52 6.00 -15.95 -4.85
N LYS A 53 6.15 -16.43 -6.10
CA LYS A 53 6.20 -15.58 -7.30
C LYS A 53 5.04 -15.82 -8.26
N GLY A 54 4.33 -16.94 -8.12
CA GLY A 54 3.20 -17.30 -8.98
C GLY A 54 1.94 -17.69 -8.23
N GLU A 55 0.80 -17.58 -8.90
CA GLU A 55 -0.53 -17.91 -8.36
C GLU A 55 -0.60 -19.33 -7.78
N HIS A 56 0.02 -20.31 -8.43
CA HIS A 56 0.06 -21.69 -7.92
C HIS A 56 0.70 -21.77 -6.50
N GLU A 57 1.70 -20.94 -6.23
CA GLU A 57 2.35 -20.89 -4.92
C GLU A 57 1.50 -20.11 -3.90
N PHE A 58 0.81 -19.05 -4.32
CA PHE A 58 -0.15 -18.33 -3.47
C PHE A 58 -1.27 -19.26 -2.99
N LEU A 59 -1.74 -20.16 -3.87
CA LEU A 59 -2.78 -21.14 -3.53
C LEU A 59 -2.38 -22.05 -2.36
N VAL A 60 -1.09 -22.36 -2.21
CA VAL A 60 -0.59 -23.12 -1.06
C VAL A 60 -0.85 -22.37 0.25
N ASN A 61 -0.59 -21.05 0.27
CA ASN A 61 -0.86 -20.19 1.42
C ASN A 61 -2.36 -20.08 1.70
N TYR A 62 -3.19 -19.85 0.67
CA TYR A 62 -4.64 -19.75 0.84
C TYR A 62 -5.28 -21.07 1.30
N LYS A 63 -4.76 -22.23 0.92
CA LYS A 63 -5.22 -23.53 1.47
C LYS A 63 -4.94 -23.67 2.95
N ILE A 64 -3.83 -23.13 3.46
CA ILE A 64 -3.55 -23.09 4.89
C ILE A 64 -4.56 -22.17 5.59
N LEU A 65 -4.84 -21.00 5.00
CA LEU A 65 -5.80 -20.03 5.53
C LEU A 65 -7.24 -20.59 5.55
N GLN A 66 -7.69 -21.23 4.48
CA GLN A 66 -9.01 -21.89 4.42
C GLN A 66 -9.18 -22.97 5.48
N ARG A 67 -8.14 -23.78 5.69
CA ARG A 67 -8.16 -24.81 6.74
C ARG A 67 -8.32 -24.17 8.11
N CYS A 68 -7.57 -23.11 8.40
CA CYS A 68 -7.73 -22.34 9.64
C CYS A 68 -9.17 -21.84 9.81
N PHE A 69 -9.78 -21.25 8.78
CA PHE A 69 -11.17 -20.75 8.86
C PHE A 69 -12.18 -21.89 9.09
N THR A 70 -11.98 -23.05 8.45
CA THR A 70 -12.84 -24.21 8.60
C THR A 70 -12.74 -24.82 10.01
N ASP A 71 -11.51 -25.00 10.50
CA ASP A 71 -11.22 -25.59 11.81
C ASP A 71 -11.72 -24.68 12.95
N ARG A 72 -11.78 -23.37 12.72
CA ARG A 72 -12.22 -22.34 13.67
C ARG A 72 -13.66 -21.87 13.48
N ARG A 73 -14.40 -22.43 12.50
CA ARG A 73 -15.79 -22.06 12.19
C ARG A 73 -15.98 -20.56 11.91
N ILE A 74 -15.08 -19.98 11.13
CA ILE A 74 -15.17 -18.59 10.69
C ILE A 74 -16.04 -18.53 9.43
N ASP A 75 -17.23 -17.92 9.52
CA ASP A 75 -18.22 -17.87 8.44
C ASP A 75 -17.89 -16.90 7.29
N LYS A 76 -16.72 -16.25 7.31
CA LYS A 76 -16.26 -15.37 6.23
C LYS A 76 -15.73 -16.19 5.05
N GLY A 77 -16.38 -16.05 3.90
CA GLY A 77 -15.86 -16.55 2.63
C GLY A 77 -14.57 -15.83 2.22
N ILE A 78 -13.54 -16.59 1.84
CA ILE A 78 -12.28 -16.05 1.33
C ILE A 78 -12.35 -16.01 -0.21
N PRO A 79 -12.36 -14.82 -0.86
CA PRO A 79 -12.42 -14.70 -2.32
C PRO A 79 -11.05 -14.95 -2.96
N ILE A 80 -10.55 -16.19 -2.86
CA ILE A 80 -9.18 -16.59 -3.22
C ILE A 80 -8.82 -16.18 -4.65
N GLU A 81 -9.69 -16.46 -5.62
CA GLU A 81 -9.42 -16.15 -7.04
C GLU A 81 -9.22 -14.67 -7.28
N LYS A 82 -9.86 -13.80 -6.49
CA LYS A 82 -9.70 -12.34 -6.60
C LYS A 82 -8.44 -11.87 -5.87
N LEU A 83 -8.22 -12.36 -4.66
CA LEU A 83 -7.06 -11.98 -3.84
C LEU A 83 -5.72 -12.37 -4.50
N MET A 84 -5.67 -13.57 -5.08
CA MET A 84 -4.48 -14.08 -5.77
C MET A 84 -4.11 -13.31 -7.04
N LYS A 85 -5.02 -12.49 -7.60
CA LYS A 85 -4.71 -11.57 -8.70
C LYS A 85 -3.99 -10.30 -8.22
N CYS A 86 -3.74 -10.19 -6.91
CA CYS A 86 -3.06 -9.06 -6.29
C CYS A 86 -3.68 -7.70 -6.65
N LYS A 87 -5.01 -7.66 -6.85
CA LYS A 87 -5.73 -6.41 -7.10
C LYS A 87 -5.90 -5.63 -5.80
N MET A 88 -5.66 -4.33 -5.85
CA MET A 88 -5.69 -3.44 -4.67
C MET A 88 -7.03 -3.51 -3.92
N GLN A 89 -8.15 -3.33 -4.63
CA GLN A 89 -9.48 -3.25 -4.02
C GLN A 89 -9.87 -4.52 -3.26
N ASP A 90 -9.74 -5.69 -3.89
CA ASP A 90 -10.08 -6.98 -3.28
C ASP A 90 -9.21 -7.26 -2.04
N ASN A 91 -7.90 -6.96 -2.13
CA ASN A 91 -6.98 -7.16 -1.02
C ASN A 91 -7.20 -6.15 0.12
N LEU A 92 -7.60 -4.92 -0.19
CA LEU A 92 -7.92 -3.89 0.80
C LEU A 92 -9.18 -4.27 1.58
N GLU A 93 -10.24 -4.70 0.90
CA GLU A 93 -11.49 -5.14 1.55
C GLU A 93 -11.22 -6.32 2.50
N PHE A 94 -10.45 -7.32 2.06
CA PHE A 94 -10.11 -8.46 2.89
C PHE A 94 -9.18 -8.07 4.05
N LEU A 95 -8.24 -7.14 3.84
CA LEU A 95 -7.35 -6.61 4.88
C LEU A 95 -8.13 -5.84 5.96
N GLN A 96 -9.10 -5.01 5.58
CA GLN A 96 -9.99 -4.33 6.54
C GLN A 96 -10.76 -5.33 7.39
N TRP A 97 -11.31 -6.36 6.76
CA TRP A 97 -12.04 -7.41 7.47
C TRP A 97 -11.13 -8.20 8.43
N ILE A 98 -9.94 -8.63 7.98
CA ILE A 98 -9.05 -9.43 8.82
C ILE A 98 -8.48 -8.60 9.98
N LYS A 99 -8.28 -7.30 9.79
CA LYS A 99 -7.91 -6.37 10.87
C LYS A 99 -9.01 -6.26 11.91
N ALA A 100 -10.26 -6.06 11.50
CA ALA A 100 -11.40 -6.04 12.40
C ALA A 100 -11.53 -7.38 13.16
N TYR A 101 -11.33 -8.50 12.47
CA TYR A 101 -11.29 -9.82 13.08
C TYR A 101 -10.16 -9.95 14.11
N TRP A 102 -8.94 -9.51 13.76
CA TRP A 102 -7.79 -9.55 14.65
C TRP A 102 -8.02 -8.71 15.92
N ASN A 103 -8.54 -7.48 15.79
CA ASN A 103 -8.84 -6.61 16.93
C ASN A 103 -9.82 -7.26 17.93
N GLN A 104 -10.73 -8.12 17.46
CA GLN A 104 -11.73 -8.79 18.30
C GLN A 104 -11.22 -10.09 18.93
N ASN A 105 -10.26 -10.77 18.30
CA ASN A 105 -9.87 -12.13 18.66
C ASN A 105 -8.43 -12.23 19.20
N PHE A 106 -7.62 -11.17 19.11
CA PHE A 106 -6.25 -11.20 19.58
C PHE A 106 -6.20 -11.35 21.12
N PRO A 107 -5.53 -12.39 21.65
CA PRO A 107 -5.54 -12.69 23.08
C PRO A 107 -4.68 -11.72 23.92
N GLY A 108 -3.89 -10.84 23.28
CA GLY A 108 -3.00 -9.89 23.96
C GLY A 108 -1.60 -10.44 24.28
N GLU A 109 -1.32 -11.70 23.90
CA GLU A 109 -0.02 -12.34 24.10
C GLU A 109 1.07 -11.72 23.21
N VAL A 110 2.32 -11.76 23.68
CA VAL A 110 3.46 -11.26 22.91
C VAL A 110 3.73 -12.20 21.74
N TYR A 111 3.50 -11.73 20.51
CA TYR A 111 3.76 -12.49 19.29
C TYR A 111 5.10 -12.09 18.69
N ASP A 112 6.05 -13.03 18.57
CA ASP A 112 7.31 -12.82 17.85
C ASP A 112 7.20 -13.40 16.41
N PRO A 113 6.99 -12.55 15.40
CA PRO A 113 6.80 -13.02 14.04
C PRO A 113 8.08 -13.58 13.40
N VAL A 114 9.26 -13.15 13.84
CA VAL A 114 10.55 -13.56 13.25
C VAL A 114 10.88 -14.99 13.67
N ILE A 115 10.68 -15.31 14.94
CA ILE A 115 10.86 -16.67 15.47
C ILE A 115 9.86 -17.62 14.82
N ARG A 116 8.59 -17.21 14.64
CA ARG A 116 7.56 -18.03 13.99
C ARG A 116 7.88 -18.37 12.53
N ARG A 117 8.60 -17.49 11.83
CA ARG A 117 9.13 -17.76 10.49
C ARG A 117 10.33 -18.70 10.47
N ALA A 118 10.96 -18.98 11.62
CA ALA A 118 12.16 -19.79 11.74
C ALA A 118 13.29 -19.39 10.77
N GLY A 119 13.43 -18.07 10.52
CA GLY A 119 14.44 -17.53 9.59
C GLY A 119 14.11 -17.71 8.09
N ALA A 120 12.87 -18.05 7.74
CA ALA A 120 12.45 -18.10 6.34
C ALA A 120 12.73 -16.75 5.65
N PRO A 121 13.32 -16.75 4.44
CA PRO A 121 13.61 -15.53 3.72
C PRO A 121 12.30 -14.83 3.35
N VAL A 122 12.18 -13.58 3.77
CA VAL A 122 11.15 -12.65 3.28
C VAL A 122 11.88 -11.68 2.36
N GLU A 123 11.36 -11.46 1.16
CA GLU A 123 11.92 -10.44 0.25
C GLU A 123 11.58 -9.05 0.81
N THR A 124 12.52 -8.47 1.56
CA THR A 124 12.49 -7.06 1.98
C THR A 124 13.16 -6.23 0.90
N PRO A 125 12.47 -5.27 0.26
CA PRO A 125 13.16 -4.31 -0.62
C PRO A 125 14.04 -3.41 0.25
N GLY A 126 15.37 -3.54 0.13
CA GLY A 126 16.32 -2.59 0.73
C GLY A 126 16.90 -2.92 2.11
N GLY A 127 16.63 -4.11 2.68
CA GLY A 127 17.18 -4.50 3.98
C GLY A 127 18.55 -5.19 3.87
N SER A 128 19.64 -4.46 4.13
CA SER A 128 20.96 -5.05 4.36
C SER A 128 20.88 -6.14 5.44
N ARG A 129 21.26 -7.36 5.06
CA ARG A 129 21.36 -8.51 5.97
C ARG A 129 22.47 -8.23 6.99
N SER A 130 22.11 -7.74 8.18
CA SER A 130 22.96 -7.93 9.36
C SER A 130 22.83 -9.37 9.84
N THR A 131 23.54 -10.27 9.17
CA THR A 131 23.82 -11.60 9.69
C THR A 131 24.80 -11.47 10.85
N ASN A 132 24.29 -11.37 12.08
CA ASN A 132 25.08 -11.69 13.27
C ASN A 132 25.30 -13.20 13.31
N ASN A 133 26.30 -13.66 12.53
CA ASN A 133 26.77 -15.03 12.53
C ASN A 133 27.52 -15.29 13.84
N SER A 134 26.80 -15.77 14.85
CA SER A 134 27.38 -16.22 16.12
C SER A 134 27.92 -17.64 15.91
N THR A 135 29.18 -17.75 15.50
CA THR A 135 29.90 -19.04 15.47
C THR A 135 30.30 -19.46 16.89
N PRO A 136 30.24 -20.76 17.23
CA PRO A 136 30.55 -21.22 18.58
C PRO A 136 32.07 -21.26 18.82
N VAL A 137 32.52 -20.61 19.89
CA VAL A 137 33.90 -20.65 20.38
C VAL A 137 34.21 -22.04 20.97
N ARG A 138 35.16 -22.75 20.37
CA ARG A 138 35.85 -23.91 20.98
C ARG A 138 37.22 -23.47 21.51
N ARG A 139 37.51 -23.85 22.76
CA ARG A 139 38.76 -23.59 23.51
C ARG A 139 39.92 -24.51 23.08
N ALA A 140 41.10 -23.89 22.89
CA ALA A 140 42.49 -24.30 23.23
C ALA A 140 43.08 -25.65 22.70
N PRO A 141 44.43 -25.84 22.57
CA PRO A 141 45.50 -25.18 23.33
C PRO A 141 46.82 -24.79 22.60
N VAL A 142 47.69 -24.19 23.42
CA VAL A 142 49.06 -23.65 23.38
C VAL A 142 50.17 -24.28 22.50
N SER A 143 50.98 -23.40 21.87
CA SER A 143 52.46 -23.27 21.91
C SER A 143 52.80 -21.97 21.16
N GLY A 144 53.74 -21.07 21.47
CA GLY A 144 55.04 -21.13 22.12
C GLY A 144 56.01 -20.36 21.20
N GLY A 145 56.49 -19.17 21.58
CA GLY A 145 57.53 -18.47 20.81
C GLY A 145 57.52 -16.94 20.94
N ALA A 146 58.53 -16.40 21.64
CA ALA A 146 58.74 -14.99 21.91
C ALA A 146 59.56 -14.28 20.81
N ASN A 147 59.30 -12.98 20.55
CA ASN A 147 60.31 -11.91 20.68
C ASN A 147 59.77 -10.49 20.39
N ARG A 148 60.05 -9.60 21.36
CA ARG A 148 60.63 -8.23 21.27
C ARG A 148 59.94 -7.07 20.50
N SER A 149 59.52 -6.08 21.30
CA SER A 149 59.75 -4.60 21.25
C SER A 149 59.99 -3.91 19.90
N VAL A 150 59.46 -2.72 19.58
CA VAL A 150 59.78 -1.40 20.18
C VAL A 150 58.73 -0.33 19.77
N SER A 151 58.41 0.53 20.72
CA SER A 151 57.95 1.94 20.71
C SER A 151 57.44 2.65 19.43
N GLY A 152 56.30 3.33 19.59
CA GLY A 152 55.88 4.47 18.77
C GLY A 152 54.81 5.29 19.48
N ARG A 153 55.22 6.41 20.11
CA ARG A 153 54.36 7.43 20.71
C ARG A 153 53.60 8.20 19.62
N GLY A 154 52.36 8.61 19.92
CA GLY A 154 51.63 9.57 19.11
C GLY A 154 50.25 9.90 19.70
N SER A 155 50.23 10.70 20.75
CA SER A 155 49.02 11.41 21.21
C SER A 155 48.91 12.74 20.46
N SER A 156 47.82 12.94 19.71
CA SER A 156 47.31 14.28 19.42
C SER A 156 45.78 14.26 19.49
N LEU A 157 45.26 15.20 20.26
CA LEU A 157 43.85 15.50 20.41
C LEU A 157 43.43 16.46 19.30
N GLY A 158 42.24 16.22 18.74
CA GLY A 158 41.27 17.23 18.30
C GLY A 158 41.58 18.01 17.02
N VAL A 159 40.73 17.85 16.00
CA VAL A 159 39.90 18.90 15.38
C VAL A 159 38.88 18.19 14.49
N GLY A 160 37.63 18.65 14.55
CA GLY A 160 36.45 17.94 14.07
C GLY A 160 36.37 17.70 12.57
N ASN A 161 35.51 16.74 12.23
CA ASN A 161 34.92 16.63 10.90
C ASN A 161 33.40 16.48 11.07
N ILE A 162 32.74 17.62 11.29
CA ILE A 162 31.35 17.80 10.89
C ILE A 162 31.41 17.85 9.37
N SER A 163 31.14 16.72 8.73
CA SER A 163 30.96 16.67 7.29
C SER A 163 29.65 15.96 6.99
N SER A 164 28.65 16.80 6.80
CA SER A 164 27.61 16.68 5.78
C SER A 164 26.85 15.36 5.75
N THR A 165 25.60 15.45 6.18
CA THR A 165 24.43 14.78 5.58
C THR A 165 24.54 14.77 4.05
N TYR A 166 25.32 13.84 3.50
CA TYR A 166 25.27 13.47 2.10
C TYR A 166 24.00 12.66 1.92
N ARG A 167 22.98 13.37 1.45
CA ARG A 167 21.81 12.86 0.73
C ARG A 167 22.24 11.62 -0.06
N SER A 168 21.81 10.45 0.39
CA SER A 168 21.87 9.26 -0.44
C SER A 168 21.04 9.57 -1.68
N SER A 169 21.69 9.69 -2.85
CA SER A 169 20.98 9.72 -4.11
C SER A 169 20.04 8.51 -4.16
N PRO A 170 18.75 8.69 -4.47
CA PRO A 170 17.82 7.58 -4.51
C PRO A 170 18.32 6.53 -5.51
N ASP A 171 18.28 5.26 -5.10
CA ASP A 171 18.64 4.11 -5.93
C ASP A 171 17.91 4.23 -7.29
N PRO A 172 18.63 4.19 -8.43
CA PRO A 172 18.03 4.31 -9.76
C PRO A 172 16.88 3.32 -9.99
N SER A 173 16.91 2.15 -9.35
CA SER A 173 15.85 1.15 -9.43
C SER A 173 14.54 1.60 -8.76
N VAL A 174 14.63 2.33 -7.66
CA VAL A 174 13.49 2.91 -6.95
C VAL A 174 12.90 4.06 -7.76
N VAL A 175 13.76 4.91 -8.35
CA VAL A 175 13.32 6.00 -9.24
C VAL A 175 12.55 5.46 -10.44
N LEU A 176 13.05 4.40 -11.08
CA LEU A 176 12.37 3.75 -12.22
C LEU A 176 11.03 3.12 -11.82
N THR A 177 10.95 2.52 -10.64
CA THR A 177 9.71 1.92 -10.14
C THR A 177 8.65 2.99 -9.86
N LEU A 178 9.04 4.08 -9.20
CA LEU A 178 8.16 5.21 -8.95
C LEU A 178 7.70 5.91 -10.24
N GLN A 179 8.59 6.05 -11.22
CA GLN A 179 8.23 6.57 -12.54
C GLN A 179 7.19 5.70 -13.25
N LYS A 180 7.32 4.37 -13.13
CA LYS A 180 6.34 3.43 -13.68
C LYS A 180 4.99 3.56 -12.99
N GLU A 181 4.97 3.65 -11.66
CA GLU A 181 3.73 3.84 -10.88
C GLU A 181 3.04 5.15 -11.25
N LEU A 182 3.79 6.26 -11.30
CA LEU A 182 3.24 7.55 -11.75
C LEU A 182 2.66 7.48 -13.16
N GLN A 183 3.26 6.70 -14.05
CA GLN A 183 2.73 6.52 -15.40
C GLN A 183 1.44 5.70 -15.41
N GLU A 184 1.36 4.64 -14.61
CA GLU A 184 0.15 3.82 -14.47
C GLU A 184 -1.00 4.61 -13.84
N GLU A 185 -0.73 5.40 -12.80
CA GLU A 185 -1.72 6.29 -12.18
C GLU A 185 -2.19 7.36 -13.15
N ARG A 186 -1.29 8.01 -13.89
CA ARG A 186 -1.65 8.98 -14.93
C ARG A 186 -2.53 8.37 -16.02
N ASN A 187 -2.22 7.15 -16.46
CA ASN A 187 -3.06 6.45 -17.43
C ASN A 187 -4.45 6.15 -16.87
N THR A 188 -4.53 5.81 -15.58
CA THR A 188 -5.80 5.54 -14.89
C THR A 188 -6.63 6.82 -14.76
N ILE A 189 -6.01 7.93 -14.34
CA ILE A 189 -6.68 9.24 -14.27
C ILE A 189 -7.20 9.64 -15.65
N ALA A 190 -6.37 9.56 -16.69
CA ALA A 190 -6.79 9.91 -18.05
C ALA A 190 -7.96 9.04 -18.56
N ALA A 191 -8.01 7.75 -18.18
CA ALA A 191 -9.12 6.88 -18.50
C ALA A 191 -10.40 7.29 -17.75
N LEU A 192 -10.29 7.60 -16.45
CA LEU A 192 -11.40 8.06 -15.62
C LEU A 192 -11.93 9.43 -16.05
N GLU A 193 -11.06 10.37 -16.42
CA GLU A 193 -11.44 11.67 -16.98
C GLU A 193 -12.22 11.50 -18.28
N LYS A 194 -11.78 10.57 -19.15
CA LYS A 194 -12.52 10.26 -20.38
C LYS A 194 -13.89 9.66 -20.11
N GLU A 195 -14.03 8.79 -19.11
CA GLU A 195 -15.33 8.25 -18.68
C GLU A 195 -16.20 9.35 -18.08
N ARG A 196 -15.65 10.20 -17.21
CA ARG A 196 -16.33 11.36 -16.62
C ARG A 196 -16.88 12.27 -17.73
N ASP A 197 -16.04 12.66 -18.67
CA ASP A 197 -16.41 13.58 -19.76
C ASP A 197 -17.45 12.94 -20.70
N PHE A 198 -17.35 11.63 -20.92
CA PHE A 198 -18.35 10.88 -21.69
C PHE A 198 -19.73 10.89 -21.02
N TYR A 199 -19.81 10.65 -19.70
CA TYR A 199 -21.08 10.69 -18.97
C TYR A 199 -21.61 12.11 -18.82
N PHE A 200 -20.73 13.08 -18.55
CA PHE A 200 -21.10 14.50 -18.50
C PHE A 200 -21.68 14.98 -19.83
N GLY A 201 -21.02 14.68 -20.95
CA GLY A 201 -21.51 15.03 -22.29
C GLY A 201 -22.90 14.47 -22.56
N LYS A 202 -23.16 13.21 -22.20
CA LYS A 202 -24.51 12.62 -22.33
C LYS A 202 -25.57 13.34 -21.50
N LEU A 203 -25.24 13.71 -20.26
CA LEU A 203 -26.17 14.44 -19.39
C LEU A 203 -26.41 15.85 -19.92
N ARG A 204 -25.39 16.52 -20.45
CA ARG A 204 -25.49 17.82 -21.09
C ARG A 204 -26.37 17.77 -22.35
N ASP A 205 -26.18 16.76 -23.20
CA ASP A 205 -27.03 16.55 -24.39
C ASP A 205 -28.51 16.38 -23.99
N ILE A 206 -28.78 15.58 -22.94
CA ILE A 206 -30.13 15.40 -22.38
C ILE A 206 -30.69 16.73 -21.86
N GLU A 207 -29.89 17.51 -21.13
CA GLU A 207 -30.28 18.81 -20.59
C GLU A 207 -30.68 19.79 -21.71
N VAL A 208 -29.87 19.91 -22.77
CA VAL A 208 -30.17 20.75 -23.95
C VAL A 208 -31.48 20.32 -24.58
N LEU A 209 -31.66 19.02 -24.84
CA LEU A 209 -32.89 18.50 -25.45
C LEU A 209 -34.14 18.85 -24.63
N ILE A 210 -34.05 18.76 -23.30
CA ILE A 210 -35.16 19.10 -22.41
C ILE A 210 -35.41 20.62 -22.40
N GLN A 211 -34.37 21.44 -22.32
CA GLN A 211 -34.48 22.90 -22.34
C GLN A 211 -35.10 23.39 -23.66
N ASP A 212 -34.65 22.87 -24.80
CA ASP A 212 -35.16 23.22 -26.12
C ASP A 212 -36.65 22.83 -26.25
N ALA A 213 -37.03 21.62 -25.82
CA ALA A 213 -38.40 21.16 -25.86
C ALA A 213 -39.34 22.02 -24.99
N LEU A 214 -38.92 22.33 -23.76
CA LEU A 214 -39.69 23.18 -22.83
C LEU A 214 -39.78 24.64 -23.31
N THR A 215 -38.75 25.14 -24.00
CA THR A 215 -38.75 26.50 -24.55
C THR A 215 -39.66 26.60 -25.77
N ALA A 216 -39.67 25.58 -26.64
CA ALA A 216 -40.50 25.55 -27.84
C ALA A 216 -41.99 25.38 -27.52
N THR A 217 -42.35 24.50 -26.58
CA THR A 217 -43.75 24.24 -26.20
C THR A 217 -43.91 24.12 -24.67
N PRO A 218 -44.10 25.24 -23.95
CA PRO A 218 -44.09 25.24 -22.49
C PRO A 218 -45.21 24.44 -21.81
N GLU A 219 -46.33 24.22 -22.50
CA GLU A 219 -47.53 23.55 -21.95
C GLU A 219 -47.79 22.16 -22.55
N MET A 220 -46.75 21.47 -23.04
CA MET A 220 -46.91 20.09 -23.50
C MET A 220 -47.29 19.13 -22.34
N PRO A 221 -48.07 18.07 -22.60
CA PRO A 221 -48.44 17.08 -21.57
C PRO A 221 -47.24 16.47 -20.83
N GLU A 222 -46.09 16.36 -21.49
CA GLU A 222 -44.84 15.81 -20.97
C GLU A 222 -44.01 16.81 -20.14
N ALA A 223 -44.39 18.09 -20.10
CA ALA A 223 -43.64 19.14 -19.41
C ALA A 223 -43.41 18.85 -17.90
N PRO A 224 -44.38 18.28 -17.14
CA PRO A 224 -44.14 17.88 -15.75
C PRO A 224 -43.05 16.81 -15.60
N PHE A 225 -42.98 15.86 -16.53
CA PHE A 225 -41.95 14.82 -16.53
C PHE A 225 -40.57 15.40 -16.86
N MET A 226 -40.49 16.28 -17.86
CA MET A 226 -39.24 16.97 -18.21
C MET A 226 -38.69 17.81 -17.05
N LYS A 227 -39.56 18.49 -16.29
CA LYS A 227 -39.17 19.22 -15.06
C LYS A 227 -38.67 18.28 -13.96
N GLN A 228 -39.23 17.08 -13.83
CA GLN A 228 -38.73 16.08 -12.90
C GLN A 228 -37.31 15.61 -13.28
N VAL A 229 -37.04 15.41 -14.57
CA VAL A 229 -35.69 15.05 -15.05
C VAL A 229 -34.69 16.18 -14.79
N GLN A 230 -35.07 17.45 -15.03
CA GLN A 230 -34.24 18.60 -14.63
C GLN A 230 -33.96 18.61 -13.13
N GLY A 231 -34.96 18.29 -12.31
CA GLY A 231 -34.79 18.16 -10.86
C GLY A 231 -33.72 17.14 -10.48
N VAL A 232 -33.64 16.01 -11.20
CA VAL A 232 -32.57 15.00 -10.99
C VAL A 232 -31.22 15.52 -11.47
N LEU A 233 -31.15 16.18 -12.63
CA LEU A 233 -29.90 16.71 -13.19
C LEU A 233 -29.26 17.80 -12.32
N TYR A 234 -30.07 18.61 -11.65
CA TYR A 234 -29.61 19.69 -10.76
C TYR A 234 -29.58 19.29 -9.28
N ASN A 235 -29.94 18.06 -8.94
CA ASN A 235 -29.87 17.60 -7.56
C ASN A 235 -28.40 17.46 -7.14
N THR A 236 -27.98 18.21 -6.13
CA THR A 236 -26.63 18.12 -5.55
C THR A 236 -26.68 17.38 -4.22
N GLU A 237 -25.71 16.51 -3.95
CA GLU A 237 -25.53 15.93 -2.61
C GLU A 237 -24.85 16.94 -1.66
N GLU A 238 -25.14 16.84 -0.37
CA GLU A 238 -24.53 17.65 0.69
C GLU A 238 -23.00 17.40 0.71
N GLY A 239 -22.23 18.34 0.17
CA GLY A 239 -20.77 18.24 0.02
C GLY A 239 -20.25 18.13 -1.42
N PHE A 240 -21.14 18.14 -2.43
CA PHE A 240 -20.76 18.25 -3.84
C PHE A 240 -20.77 19.73 -4.26
N GLU A 241 -19.61 20.39 -4.24
CA GLU A 241 -19.45 21.71 -4.84
C GLU A 241 -19.48 21.56 -6.36
N VAL A 242 -20.50 22.12 -7.00
CA VAL A 242 -20.50 22.33 -8.46
C VAL A 242 -19.41 23.35 -8.72
N PRO A 243 -18.34 23.02 -9.47
CA PRO A 243 -17.40 24.02 -9.92
C PRO A 243 -18.19 25.06 -10.71
N VAL A 244 -18.19 26.29 -10.23
CA VAL A 244 -18.86 27.39 -10.92
C VAL A 244 -18.19 27.51 -12.29
N GLU A 245 -18.94 27.26 -13.36
CA GLU A 245 -18.41 27.50 -14.71
C GLU A 245 -17.99 28.97 -14.80
N GLY A 246 -16.68 29.21 -14.92
CA GLY A 246 -16.18 30.37 -15.65
C GLY A 246 -15.56 31.54 -14.91
N THR A 247 -15.24 31.49 -13.61
CA THR A 247 -14.37 32.50 -12.98
C THR A 247 -13.63 31.93 -11.77
N GLU A 248 -12.31 31.77 -11.86
CA GLU A 248 -11.31 32.10 -10.80
C GLU A 248 -9.98 31.31 -10.88
N ASP A 249 -9.88 30.24 -11.67
CA ASP A 249 -8.62 29.46 -11.75
C ASP A 249 -7.59 29.95 -12.78
N GLU A 250 -7.89 30.98 -13.57
CA GLU A 250 -6.91 31.57 -14.50
C GLU A 250 -5.94 32.55 -13.80
N ALA A 251 -6.24 32.98 -12.57
CA ALA A 251 -5.39 33.91 -11.82
C ALA A 251 -4.26 33.23 -11.02
N ALA A 252 -4.44 31.96 -10.62
CA ALA A 252 -3.46 31.25 -9.78
C ALA A 252 -2.25 30.69 -10.54
N LEU A 253 -2.32 30.62 -11.88
CA LEU A 253 -1.23 30.12 -12.73
C LEU A 253 -0.24 31.22 -13.17
N ALA A 254 -0.51 32.50 -12.89
CA ALA A 254 0.35 33.61 -13.27
C ALA A 254 1.38 34.02 -12.19
N GLU A 255 1.30 33.51 -10.96
CA GLU A 255 2.11 34.01 -9.84
C GLU A 255 3.33 33.14 -9.46
N ASN A 256 3.60 32.05 -10.19
CA ASN A 256 4.80 31.21 -9.99
C ASN A 256 5.79 31.29 -11.16
N GLU A 257 5.91 32.47 -11.79
CA GLU A 257 7.08 32.79 -12.60
C GLU A 257 8.29 32.95 -11.66
N TYR A 258 9.07 31.88 -11.54
CA TYR A 258 10.38 31.90 -10.87
C TYR A 258 11.22 33.04 -11.46
N PRO A 259 11.70 34.01 -10.67
CA PRO A 259 12.71 34.92 -11.16
C PRO A 259 13.98 34.11 -11.43
N ASP A 260 14.38 34.14 -12.70
CA ASP A 260 15.69 33.75 -13.19
C ASP A 260 16.76 34.57 -12.46
N GLU A 261 17.37 34.00 -11.42
CA GLU A 261 18.65 34.50 -10.90
C GLU A 261 19.78 33.57 -11.29
N THR A 262 20.38 33.99 -12.40
CA THR A 262 21.77 33.78 -12.78
C THR A 262 22.73 34.19 -11.66
N PHE A 263 23.53 33.25 -11.15
CA PHE A 263 25.01 33.37 -11.04
C PHE A 263 25.68 32.03 -10.69
#